data_AF-A0A939NZZ1-F1
#
_entry.id   AF-A0A939NZZ1-F1
#
_cell.length_a   1.000
_cell.length_b   1.000
_cell.length_c   1.000
_cell.angle_alpha   90.00
_cell.angle_beta   90.00
_cell.angle_gamma   90.00
#
_symmetry.space_group_name_H-M   'P 1'
#
loop_
_entity.id
_entity.type
_entity.pdbx_description
1 polymer ?
#
loop_
_entity_poly.entity_id
_entity_poly.type
_entity_poly.pdbx_seq_one_letter_code
_entity_poly.pdbx_strand_id
1 'polypeptide(L)'
;MSEEFSGKLNQLQRDLPEGLVVDSAWLKARGYSAQLCRKYVTNGWLERLAHGVYRKPGGKLLWEHVVISLQVLLKKPLLVGGATALSLHGFSHYLRREEKEVHLYGPEEAPTWLGKLPLPVAFVSHNSAALFRNEPIHFGLTSLGWNLKDNSHVSDDSVHGNSFRVLPWGQWDWPLTLSTPERAVLEMLDGLPTRESFDQADKIMEGLTTLSPRRLQKLLLDCKSIKVKRLFFFFADRHNHQWRKHLNKEAVNLGTGKRMLVQGGRLDPTYLITVPEDLYAGQ
;
A
#
# COMPACT_ATOMS: atom_id res chain seq x y z
N MET A 1 -8.97 37.31 22.82
CA MET A 1 -7.93 36.72 21.92
C MET A 1 -7.13 35.59 22.56
N SER A 2 -6.79 35.65 23.86
CA SER A 2 -6.05 34.57 24.56
C SER A 2 -6.88 33.30 24.79
N GLU A 3 -8.15 33.43 25.17
CA GLU A 3 -9.04 32.27 25.39
C GLU A 3 -9.33 31.50 24.09
N GLU A 4 -9.68 32.19 23.01
CA GLU A 4 -9.91 31.58 21.70
C GLU A 4 -8.65 30.86 21.16
N PHE A 5 -7.46 31.45 21.40
CA PHE A 5 -6.18 30.85 21.06
C PHE A 5 -5.90 29.57 21.86
N SER A 6 -6.18 29.58 23.17
CA SER A 6 -6.03 28.40 24.04
C SER A 6 -7.03 27.29 23.70
N GLY A 7 -8.28 27.66 23.36
CA GLY A 7 -9.32 26.72 22.93
C GLY A 7 -8.97 26.04 21.60
N LYS A 8 -8.52 26.81 20.61
CA LYS A 8 -8.08 26.27 19.31
C LYS A 8 -6.83 25.40 19.42
N LEU A 9 -5.93 25.72 20.35
CA LEU A 9 -4.75 24.90 20.60
C LEU A 9 -5.12 23.57 21.25
N ASN A 10 -5.98 23.58 22.26
CA ASN A 10 -6.49 22.36 22.89
C ASN A 10 -7.27 21.49 21.89
N GLN A 11 -8.04 22.12 20.99
CA GLN A 11 -8.69 21.42 19.88
C GLN A 11 -7.66 20.78 18.94
N LEU A 12 -6.60 21.50 18.56
CA LEU A 12 -5.57 20.97 17.67
C LEU A 12 -4.87 19.75 18.29
N GLN A 13 -4.56 19.82 19.59
CA GLN A 13 -3.91 18.72 20.30
C GLN A 13 -4.78 17.46 20.38
N ARG A 14 -6.12 17.62 20.38
CA ARG A 14 -7.07 16.51 20.36
C ARG A 14 -7.26 15.95 18.94
N ASP A 15 -7.32 16.82 17.94
CA ASP A 15 -7.67 16.44 16.56
C ASP A 15 -6.45 15.97 15.75
N LEU A 16 -5.25 16.44 16.08
CA LEU A 16 -3.98 16.06 15.43
C LEU A 16 -3.10 15.30 16.44
N PRO A 17 -3.13 13.95 16.38
CA PRO A 17 -2.22 13.13 17.15
C PRO A 17 -0.75 13.40 16.77
N GLU A 18 0.16 13.10 17.69
CA GLU A 18 1.60 13.28 17.46
C GLU A 18 2.11 12.41 16.30
N GLY A 19 3.12 12.92 15.59
CA GLY A 19 3.73 12.24 14.45
C GLY A 19 2.91 12.29 13.16
N LEU A 20 1.58 12.44 13.23
CA LEU A 20 0.71 12.51 12.06
C LEU A 20 0.81 13.86 11.34
N VAL A 21 0.52 13.81 10.04
CA VAL A 21 0.73 14.87 9.05
C VAL A 21 -0.61 15.31 8.48
N VAL A 22 -0.82 16.62 8.35
CA VAL A 22 -2.05 17.19 7.77
C VAL A 22 -1.70 18.29 6.79
N ASP A 23 -2.57 18.47 5.79
CA ASP A 23 -2.44 19.57 4.85
C ASP A 23 -3.21 20.82 5.31
N SER A 24 -2.98 21.91 4.61
CA SER A 24 -3.64 23.20 4.86
C SER A 24 -5.15 23.14 4.64
N ALA A 25 -5.65 22.23 3.78
CA ALA A 25 -7.08 22.06 3.54
C ALA A 25 -7.76 21.45 4.77
N TRP A 26 -7.16 20.43 5.37
CA TRP A 26 -7.64 19.79 6.60
C TRP A 26 -7.67 20.78 7.79
N LEU A 27 -6.63 21.61 7.92
CA LEU A 27 -6.55 22.67 8.94
C LEU A 27 -7.60 23.76 8.70
N LYS A 28 -7.74 24.23 7.45
CA LYS A 28 -8.73 25.24 7.08
C LYS A 28 -10.16 24.78 7.36
N ALA A 29 -10.47 23.51 7.05
CA ALA A 29 -11.77 22.90 7.33
C ALA A 29 -12.13 22.87 8.84
N ARG A 30 -11.13 22.96 9.73
CA ARG A 30 -11.30 23.03 11.19
C ARG A 30 -11.16 24.45 11.76
N GLY A 31 -11.14 25.45 10.87
CA GLY A 31 -11.09 26.86 11.23
C GLY A 31 -9.69 27.36 11.62
N TYR A 32 -8.62 26.66 11.23
CA TYR A 32 -7.26 27.17 11.37
C TYR A 32 -6.88 27.99 10.14
N SER A 33 -6.78 29.32 10.32
CA SER A 33 -6.35 30.22 9.25
C SER A 33 -4.85 30.08 8.96
N ALA A 34 -4.41 30.48 7.76
CA ALA A 34 -2.99 30.46 7.41
C ALA A 34 -2.12 31.30 8.38
N GLN A 35 -2.67 32.40 8.90
CA GLN A 35 -2.02 33.22 9.92
C GLN A 35 -1.87 32.47 11.26
N LEU A 36 -2.92 31.75 11.68
CA LEU A 36 -2.87 30.93 12.90
C LEU A 36 -1.89 29.77 12.76
N CYS A 37 -1.87 29.09 11.62
CA CYS A 37 -0.88 28.04 11.33
C CYS A 37 0.54 28.59 11.38
N ARG A 38 0.80 29.78 10.79
CA ARG A 38 2.11 30.44 10.87
C ARG A 38 2.49 30.74 12.33
N LYS A 39 1.57 31.27 13.12
CA LYS A 39 1.79 31.53 14.56
C LYS A 39 2.07 30.25 15.33
N TYR A 40 1.37 29.15 15.04
CA TYR A 40 1.62 27.85 15.66
C TYR A 40 2.96 27.26 15.26
N VAL A 41 3.42 27.47 14.02
CA VAL A 41 4.76 27.10 13.60
C VAL A 41 5.83 27.91 14.33
N THR A 42 5.66 29.24 14.41
CA THR A 42 6.59 30.12 15.15
C THR A 42 6.68 29.77 16.63
N ASN A 43 5.56 29.38 17.23
CA ASN A 43 5.48 29.03 18.65
C ASN A 43 5.79 27.54 18.93
N GLY A 44 6.19 26.75 17.93
CA GLY A 44 6.56 25.35 18.11
C GLY A 44 5.40 24.39 18.43
N TRP A 45 4.16 24.75 18.11
CA TRP A 45 2.99 23.87 18.22
C TRP A 45 2.72 23.06 16.94
N LEU A 46 3.23 23.54 15.81
CA LEU A 46 3.21 22.85 14.52
C LEU A 46 4.63 22.88 13.92
N GLU A 47 4.99 21.82 13.22
CA GLU A 47 6.18 21.76 12.40
C GLU A 47 5.77 21.73 10.94
N ARG A 48 6.44 22.53 10.10
CA ARG A 48 6.18 22.56 8.66
C ARG A 48 7.09 21.57 7.94
N LEU A 49 6.51 20.56 7.31
CA LEU A 49 7.26 19.55 6.55
C LEU A 49 7.47 19.92 5.08
N ALA A 50 6.47 20.59 4.49
CA ALA A 50 6.51 21.08 3.11
C ALA A 50 5.55 22.28 2.97
N HIS A 51 5.45 22.85 1.76
CA HIS A 51 4.51 23.93 1.52
C HIS A 51 3.07 23.49 1.77
N GLY A 52 2.45 24.03 2.84
CA GLY A 52 1.08 23.72 3.22
C GLY A 52 0.91 22.37 3.92
N VAL A 53 1.99 21.72 4.34
CA VAL A 53 1.96 20.44 5.05
C VAL A 53 2.58 20.61 6.42
N TYR A 54 1.86 20.17 7.44
CA TYR A 54 2.20 20.38 8.84
C TYR A 54 2.10 19.06 9.60
N ARG A 55 2.90 18.92 10.65
CA ARG A 55 2.74 17.87 11.64
C ARG A 55 2.75 18.47 13.03
N LYS A 56 2.22 17.75 14.00
CA LYS A 56 2.50 18.03 15.40
C LYS A 56 3.97 17.69 15.68
N PRO A 57 4.77 18.58 16.30
CA PRO A 57 6.14 18.30 16.68
C PRO A 57 6.20 17.07 17.59
N GLY A 58 7.25 16.27 17.42
CA GLY A 58 7.41 15.00 18.12
C GLY A 58 8.63 14.26 17.60
N GLY A 59 8.60 12.93 17.69
CA GLY A 59 9.67 12.05 17.25
C GLY A 59 10.04 12.14 15.75
N LYS A 60 10.97 11.27 15.35
CA LYS A 60 11.41 11.13 13.95
C LYS A 60 10.21 10.85 13.04
N LEU A 61 10.12 11.57 11.92
CA LEU A 61 9.11 11.30 10.90
C LEU A 61 9.42 9.95 10.24
N LEU A 62 8.42 9.08 10.21
CA LEU A 62 8.47 7.80 9.50
C LEU A 62 7.43 7.81 8.38
N TRP A 63 7.62 6.98 7.36
CA TRP A 63 6.73 6.97 6.20
C TRP A 63 5.32 6.47 6.57
N GLU A 64 5.22 5.59 7.57
CA GLU A 64 3.97 5.05 8.07
C GLU A 64 3.10 6.15 8.67
N HIS A 65 3.69 7.09 9.41
CA HIS A 65 2.96 8.26 9.91
C HIS A 65 2.29 9.01 8.75
N VAL A 66 2.96 9.15 7.62
CA VAL A 66 2.44 9.85 6.44
C VAL A 66 1.28 9.06 5.82
N VAL A 67 1.45 7.75 5.65
CA VAL A 67 0.42 6.89 5.04
C VAL A 67 -0.81 6.77 5.94
N ILE A 68 -0.62 6.56 7.23
CA ILE A 68 -1.70 6.57 8.23
C ILE A 68 -2.43 7.91 8.18
N SER A 69 -1.70 9.01 8.05
CA SER A 69 -2.31 10.34 7.93
C SER A 69 -3.16 10.48 6.67
N LEU A 70 -2.66 9.99 5.53
CA LEU A 70 -3.42 9.96 4.28
C LEU A 70 -4.71 9.13 4.45
N GLN A 71 -4.62 7.97 5.07
CA GLN A 71 -5.72 7.02 5.23
C GLN A 71 -6.77 7.51 6.23
N VAL A 72 -6.34 7.93 7.42
CA VAL A 72 -7.21 8.18 8.57
C VAL A 72 -7.65 9.64 8.64
N LEU A 73 -6.70 10.58 8.53
CA LEU A 73 -7.00 12.01 8.74
C LEU A 73 -7.48 12.69 7.46
N LEU A 74 -6.78 12.45 6.36
CA LEU A 74 -7.07 13.05 5.05
C LEU A 74 -8.09 12.24 4.24
N LYS A 75 -8.43 11.03 4.72
CA LYS A 75 -9.43 10.13 4.13
C LYS A 75 -9.18 9.88 2.63
N LYS A 76 -7.92 9.74 2.24
CA LYS A 76 -7.53 9.41 0.87
C LYS A 76 -7.68 7.90 0.65
N PRO A 77 -8.26 7.45 -0.47
CA PRO A 77 -8.42 6.03 -0.79
C PRO A 77 -7.08 5.43 -1.27
N LEU A 78 -6.05 5.52 -0.44
CA LEU A 78 -4.69 5.04 -0.70
C LEU A 78 -4.34 3.93 0.29
N LEU A 79 -3.85 2.81 -0.22
CA LEU A 79 -3.40 1.68 0.58
C LEU A 79 -1.94 1.35 0.30
N VAL A 80 -1.24 0.77 1.27
CA VAL A 80 0.08 0.20 1.04
C VAL A 80 -0.09 -1.10 0.26
N GLY A 81 0.57 -1.23 -0.89
CA GLY A 81 0.43 -2.41 -1.76
C GLY A 81 1.76 -2.92 -2.30
N GLY A 82 1.69 -3.86 -3.24
CA GLY A 82 2.87 -4.37 -3.94
C GLY A 82 3.98 -4.90 -3.01
N ALA A 83 5.24 -4.60 -3.35
CA ALA A 83 6.40 -5.03 -2.58
C ALA A 83 6.40 -4.51 -1.14
N THR A 84 5.94 -3.28 -0.90
CA THR A 84 5.86 -2.70 0.46
C THR A 84 4.88 -3.48 1.34
N ALA A 85 3.71 -3.86 0.82
CA ALA A 85 2.77 -4.68 1.59
C ALA A 85 3.33 -6.10 1.86
N LEU A 86 3.98 -6.72 0.89
CA LEU A 86 4.65 -8.01 1.07
C LEU A 86 5.74 -7.94 2.14
N SER A 87 6.52 -6.86 2.16
CA SER A 87 7.53 -6.58 3.19
C SER A 87 6.92 -6.57 4.59
N LEU A 88 5.82 -5.82 4.76
CA LEU A 88 5.08 -5.72 6.04
C LEU A 88 4.44 -7.04 6.48
N HIS A 89 4.09 -7.94 5.56
CA HIS A 89 3.61 -9.29 5.90
C HIS A 89 4.76 -10.27 6.26
N GLY A 90 6.01 -9.82 6.25
CA GLY A 90 7.18 -10.63 6.60
C GLY A 90 7.82 -11.35 5.41
N PHE A 91 7.41 -11.07 4.17
CA PHE A 91 8.07 -11.60 2.97
C PHE A 91 9.33 -10.79 2.57
N SER A 92 9.81 -9.90 3.45
CA SER A 92 10.98 -9.04 3.25
C SER A 92 12.33 -9.71 3.44
N HIS A 93 12.39 -10.96 3.94
CA HIS A 93 13.66 -11.69 4.06
C HIS A 93 14.42 -11.81 2.71
N TYR A 94 13.70 -11.68 1.59
CA TYR A 94 14.21 -11.65 0.22
C TYR A 94 14.47 -10.23 -0.32
N LEU A 95 13.88 -9.22 0.31
CA LEU A 95 14.03 -7.78 0.04
C LEU A 95 15.19 -7.22 0.87
N ARG A 96 16.43 -7.66 0.62
CA ARG A 96 17.64 -7.18 1.36
C ARG A 96 18.02 -5.71 1.09
N ARG A 97 17.08 -4.84 0.77
CA ARG A 97 17.33 -3.41 0.55
C ARG A 97 16.42 -2.62 1.47
N GLU A 98 17.00 -1.63 2.15
CA GLU A 98 16.23 -0.56 2.82
C GLU A 98 15.08 -0.15 1.90
N GLU A 99 13.87 0.00 2.44
CA GLU A 99 12.66 0.33 1.68
C GLU A 99 12.82 1.72 1.05
N LYS A 100 13.47 1.79 -0.12
CA LYS A 100 13.69 3.04 -0.85
C LYS A 100 12.41 3.55 -1.49
N GLU A 101 11.45 2.66 -1.72
CA GLU A 101 10.16 2.98 -2.34
C GLU A 101 9.01 2.46 -1.48
N VAL A 102 8.01 3.31 -1.24
CA VAL A 102 6.74 2.96 -0.60
C VAL A 102 5.66 2.99 -1.66
N HIS A 103 5.06 1.84 -1.94
CA HIS A 103 4.07 1.68 -3.00
C HIS A 103 2.66 1.92 -2.45
N LEU A 104 2.02 2.97 -2.96
CA LEU A 104 0.65 3.35 -2.64
C LEU A 104 -0.27 3.03 -3.81
N TYR A 105 -1.36 2.32 -3.56
CA TYR A 105 -2.37 2.01 -4.56
C TYR A 105 -3.65 2.77 -4.24
N GLY A 106 -4.23 3.42 -5.25
CA GLY A 106 -5.43 4.23 -5.11
C GLY A 106 -6.16 4.39 -6.46
N PRO A 107 -7.44 4.78 -6.48
CA PRO A 107 -8.08 5.26 -7.71
C PRO A 107 -7.65 6.69 -8.04
N GLU A 108 -7.18 7.46 -7.03
CA GLU A 108 -6.70 8.83 -7.15
C GLU A 108 -5.18 8.89 -7.04
N GLU A 109 -4.58 9.90 -7.66
CA GLU A 109 -3.16 10.20 -7.46
C GLU A 109 -2.88 10.62 -6.02
N ALA A 110 -1.74 10.19 -5.49
CA ALA A 110 -1.33 10.63 -4.16
C ALA A 110 -0.92 12.11 -4.16
N PRO A 111 -1.03 12.81 -3.03
CA PRO A 111 -0.72 14.23 -2.98
C PRO A 111 0.72 14.54 -3.42
N THR A 112 0.88 15.55 -4.28
CA THR A 112 2.17 15.94 -4.87
C THR A 112 3.22 16.38 -3.84
N TRP A 113 2.78 16.74 -2.64
CA TRP A 113 3.69 17.10 -1.55
C TRP A 113 4.45 15.91 -0.95
N LEU A 114 4.04 14.67 -1.22
CA LEU A 114 4.74 13.48 -0.73
C LEU A 114 6.21 13.44 -1.15
N GLY A 115 6.50 13.81 -2.40
CA GLY A 115 7.87 13.86 -2.93
C GLY A 115 8.71 15.03 -2.38
N LYS A 116 8.13 15.91 -1.56
CA LYS A 116 8.81 17.05 -0.93
C LYS A 116 9.09 16.82 0.55
N LEU A 117 8.68 15.68 1.09
CA LEU A 117 8.90 15.37 2.49
C LEU A 117 10.38 15.01 2.75
N PRO A 118 10.92 15.35 3.92
CA PRO A 118 12.28 15.01 4.32
C PRO A 118 12.37 13.55 4.79
N LEU A 119 12.02 12.61 3.92
CA LEU A 119 12.08 11.17 4.18
C LEU A 119 13.10 10.48 3.28
N PRO A 120 13.78 9.41 3.75
CA PRO A 120 14.73 8.66 2.94
C PRO A 120 14.05 7.71 1.93
N VAL A 121 12.73 7.81 1.76
CA VAL A 121 11.92 6.93 0.91
C VAL A 121 11.17 7.75 -0.13
N ALA A 122 11.00 7.18 -1.32
CA ALA A 122 10.18 7.74 -2.38
C ALA A 122 8.78 7.09 -2.37
N PHE A 123 7.72 7.91 -2.39
CA PHE A 123 6.36 7.40 -2.55
C PHE A 123 6.04 7.17 -4.03
N VAL A 124 5.63 5.96 -4.37
CA VAL A 124 5.24 5.58 -5.72
C VAL A 124 3.74 5.31 -5.74
N SER A 125 3.00 6.07 -6.55
CA SER A 125 1.55 5.90 -6.67
C SER A 125 1.19 5.02 -7.86
N HIS A 126 0.24 4.12 -7.65
CA HIS A 126 -0.26 3.19 -8.65
C HIS A 126 -1.79 3.30 -8.74
N ASN A 127 -2.29 3.28 -9.97
CA ASN A 127 -3.74 3.26 -10.20
C ASN A 127 -4.28 1.84 -9.97
N SER A 128 -4.93 1.64 -8.82
CA SER A 128 -5.56 0.37 -8.46
C SER A 128 -6.65 -0.08 -9.43
N ALA A 129 -7.40 0.87 -10.01
CA ALA A 129 -8.47 0.60 -10.97
C ALA A 129 -7.91 0.21 -12.35
N ALA A 130 -6.63 0.48 -12.64
CA ALA A 130 -5.98 -0.05 -13.83
C ALA A 130 -5.75 -1.57 -13.72
N LEU A 131 -5.47 -2.07 -12.51
CA LEU A 131 -5.16 -3.48 -12.28
C LEU A 131 -6.40 -4.34 -11.97
N PHE A 132 -7.37 -3.84 -11.19
CA PHE A 132 -8.57 -4.59 -10.78
C PHE A 132 -9.86 -3.94 -11.29
N ARG A 133 -10.94 -4.72 -11.47
CA ARG A 133 -12.24 -4.25 -12.01
C ARG A 133 -13.19 -3.79 -10.91
N ASN A 134 -13.40 -4.63 -9.90
CA ASN A 134 -14.49 -4.51 -8.95
C ASN A 134 -14.01 -4.54 -7.51
N GLU A 135 -12.73 -4.27 -7.26
CA GLU A 135 -12.22 -4.00 -5.93
C GLU A 135 -12.19 -2.50 -5.72
N PRO A 136 -13.31 -1.87 -5.32
CA PRO A 136 -13.22 -0.54 -4.77
C PRO A 136 -12.22 -0.63 -3.62
N ILE A 137 -11.19 0.22 -3.67
CA ILE A 137 -10.53 0.64 -2.44
C ILE A 137 -11.60 1.42 -1.71
N HIS A 138 -12.43 0.70 -0.96
CA HIS A 138 -13.32 1.34 -0.04
C HIS A 138 -12.43 2.23 0.82
N PHE A 139 -12.81 3.51 0.96
CA PHE A 139 -12.43 4.30 2.12
C PHE A 139 -12.44 3.37 3.32
N GLY A 140 -11.49 3.50 4.25
CA GLY A 140 -11.61 2.88 5.56
C GLY A 140 -13.03 3.14 6.08
N LEU A 141 -13.92 2.18 5.83
CA LEU A 141 -15.29 2.20 6.27
C LEU A 141 -15.10 1.82 7.71
N THR A 142 -15.15 2.81 8.60
CA THR A 142 -16.09 2.90 9.74
C THR A 142 -16.60 1.58 10.38
N SER A 143 -15.94 0.44 10.21
CA SER A 143 -16.41 -0.92 10.52
C SER A 143 -15.34 -1.79 11.18
N LEU A 144 -14.17 -1.23 11.49
CA LEU A 144 -13.35 -1.73 12.59
C LEU A 144 -13.13 -0.55 13.54
N GLY A 145 -13.74 -0.68 14.71
CA GLY A 145 -13.95 0.40 15.65
C GLY A 145 -12.65 0.87 16.27
N TRP A 146 -12.17 2.03 15.83
CA TRP A 146 -11.32 2.86 16.68
C TRP A 146 -12.10 4.08 17.12
N ASN A 147 -12.66 3.99 18.32
CA ASN A 147 -13.14 5.17 19.01
C ASN A 147 -11.91 5.84 19.63
N LEU A 148 -11.40 6.90 18.99
CA LEU A 148 -10.35 7.79 19.54
C LEU A 148 -10.68 8.33 20.95
N LYS A 149 -11.93 8.18 21.39
CA LYS A 149 -12.41 8.59 22.71
C LYS A 149 -12.35 7.49 23.79
N ASP A 150 -12.35 6.20 23.41
CA ASP A 150 -12.59 5.11 24.37
C ASP A 150 -11.62 3.92 24.26
N ASN A 151 -10.67 3.94 23.32
CA ASN A 151 -9.57 2.97 23.23
C ASN A 151 -10.01 1.48 23.24
N SER A 152 -11.22 1.16 22.77
CA SER A 152 -11.78 -0.19 22.79
C SER A 152 -11.69 -0.86 21.41
N HIS A 153 -11.13 -2.08 21.37
CA HIS A 153 -11.19 -2.99 20.23
C HIS A 153 -12.60 -3.60 20.10
N VAL A 154 -13.21 -3.52 18.93
CA VAL A 154 -14.41 -4.31 18.58
C VAL A 154 -14.00 -5.37 17.56
N SER A 155 -14.49 -6.59 17.78
CA SER A 155 -14.07 -7.84 17.16
C SER A 155 -14.22 -7.90 15.64
N ASP A 156 -13.27 -8.65 15.07
CA ASP A 156 -13.09 -9.03 13.68
C ASP A 156 -14.19 -10.01 13.23
N ASP A 157 -15.36 -9.50 12.84
CA ASP A 157 -16.40 -10.31 12.20
C ASP A 157 -16.88 -9.65 10.89
N SER A 158 -16.09 -9.82 9.82
CA SER A 158 -16.62 -9.78 8.46
C SER A 158 -16.09 -10.95 7.63
N VAL A 159 -16.88 -12.02 7.67
CA VAL A 159 -16.70 -13.35 7.05
C VAL A 159 -16.60 -13.34 5.50
N HIS A 160 -16.25 -12.22 4.85
CA HIS A 160 -16.22 -12.12 3.39
C HIS A 160 -15.01 -11.35 2.84
N GLY A 161 -13.96 -12.09 2.46
CA GLY A 161 -13.18 -11.82 1.24
C GLY A 161 -12.67 -10.40 1.00
N ASN A 162 -12.22 -9.69 2.05
CA ASN A 162 -11.50 -8.43 1.91
C ASN A 162 -10.07 -8.73 1.42
N SER A 163 -9.65 -7.99 0.40
CA SER A 163 -8.30 -8.06 -0.18
C SER A 163 -7.32 -7.12 0.50
N PHE A 164 -7.72 -6.53 1.62
CA PHE A 164 -6.95 -5.63 2.45
C PHE A 164 -6.89 -6.16 3.89
N ARG A 165 -5.82 -5.79 4.60
CA ARG A 165 -5.59 -6.05 6.02
C ARG A 165 -5.29 -4.73 6.71
N VAL A 166 -5.73 -4.60 7.96
CA VAL A 166 -5.33 -3.50 8.84
C VAL A 166 -4.31 -4.04 9.82
N LEU A 167 -3.13 -3.43 9.89
CA LEU A 167 -2.13 -3.72 10.90
C LEU A 167 -2.10 -2.57 11.91
N PRO A 168 -2.11 -2.85 13.23
CA PRO A 168 -1.85 -1.83 14.21
C PRO A 168 -0.38 -1.40 14.12
N TRP A 169 -0.14 -0.09 14.19
CA TRP A 169 1.21 0.46 14.04
C TRP A 169 1.55 1.51 15.11
N GLY A 170 2.74 1.37 15.69
CA GLY A 170 3.29 2.30 16.67
C GLY A 170 2.65 2.15 18.07
N GLN A 171 3.02 3.05 18.99
CA GLN A 171 2.61 2.98 20.40
C GLN A 171 1.11 3.23 20.64
N TRP A 172 0.41 3.79 19.65
CA TRP A 172 -1.03 4.07 19.69
C TRP A 172 -1.80 3.17 18.75
N ASP A 173 -1.15 2.09 18.31
CA ASP A 173 -1.69 1.04 17.46
C ASP A 173 -2.30 1.53 16.14
N TRP A 174 -2.08 2.77 15.68
CA TRP A 174 -2.69 3.36 14.49
C TRP A 174 -2.99 2.39 13.33
N PRO A 175 -4.20 2.45 12.72
CA PRO A 175 -4.59 1.51 11.70
C PRO A 175 -3.83 1.82 10.41
N LEU A 176 -2.91 0.94 10.03
CA LEU A 176 -2.26 0.97 8.73
C LEU A 176 -2.96 -0.04 7.81
N THR A 177 -3.64 0.46 6.77
CA THR A 177 -4.34 -0.39 5.80
C THR A 177 -3.41 -0.75 4.64
N LEU A 178 -3.31 -2.04 4.33
CA LEU A 178 -2.47 -2.56 3.26
C LEU A 178 -3.13 -3.72 2.50
N SER A 179 -2.65 -4.02 1.30
CA SER A 179 -3.04 -5.19 0.52
C SER A 179 -2.73 -6.49 1.29
N THR A 180 -3.63 -7.46 1.19
CA THR A 180 -3.35 -8.85 1.57
C THR A 180 -2.22 -9.43 0.71
N PRO A 181 -1.49 -10.48 1.17
CA PRO A 181 -0.43 -11.09 0.38
C PRO A 181 -0.88 -11.51 -1.03
N GLU A 182 -2.10 -12.03 -1.17
CA GLU A 182 -2.69 -12.45 -2.43
C GLU A 182 -2.86 -11.30 -3.42
N ARG A 183 -3.20 -10.10 -2.92
CA ARG A 183 -3.35 -8.91 -3.74
C ARG A 183 -1.99 -8.25 -4.01
N ALA A 184 -1.18 -8.14 -2.96
CA ALA A 184 0.12 -7.50 -2.99
C ALA A 184 1.08 -8.18 -3.99
N VAL A 185 1.02 -9.51 -4.12
CA VAL A 185 1.82 -10.22 -5.13
C VAL A 185 1.42 -9.87 -6.56
N LEU A 186 0.13 -9.74 -6.86
CA LEU A 186 -0.33 -9.34 -8.19
C LEU A 186 0.04 -7.89 -8.50
N GLU A 187 -0.05 -7.02 -7.49
CA GLU A 187 0.38 -5.62 -7.56
C GLU A 187 1.89 -5.49 -7.83
N MET A 188 2.72 -6.28 -7.14
CA MET A 188 4.16 -6.32 -7.35
C MET A 188 4.51 -6.85 -8.75
N LEU A 189 3.86 -7.93 -9.20
CA LEU A 189 4.10 -8.49 -10.54
C LEU A 189 3.74 -7.52 -11.66
N ASP A 190 2.85 -6.54 -11.41
CA ASP A 190 2.55 -5.50 -12.38
C ASP A 190 3.73 -4.53 -12.58
N GLY A 191 4.62 -4.41 -11.60
CA GLY A 191 5.85 -3.61 -11.66
C GLY A 191 6.95 -4.20 -12.55
N LEU A 192 6.86 -5.47 -12.95
CA LEU A 192 7.85 -6.13 -13.81
C LEU A 192 7.76 -5.64 -15.28
N PRO A 193 8.91 -5.47 -15.96
CA PRO A 193 10.30 -5.53 -15.46
C PRO A 193 10.86 -4.19 -14.97
N THR A 194 10.06 -3.13 -15.00
CA THR A 194 10.56 -1.75 -14.91
C THR A 194 10.93 -1.33 -13.51
N ARG A 195 10.14 -1.74 -12.51
CA ARG A 195 10.34 -1.37 -11.09
C ARG A 195 10.84 -2.54 -10.26
N GLU A 196 10.37 -3.74 -10.59
CA GLU A 196 10.74 -4.98 -9.92
C GLU A 196 11.58 -5.85 -10.86
N SER A 197 12.54 -6.57 -10.30
CA SER A 197 13.36 -7.54 -11.06
C SER A 197 12.74 -8.93 -11.04
N PHE A 198 13.03 -9.74 -12.06
CA PHE A 198 12.57 -11.13 -12.12
C PHE A 198 13.15 -11.99 -10.99
N ASP A 199 14.41 -11.78 -10.61
CA ASP A 199 15.05 -12.47 -9.47
C ASP A 199 14.34 -12.18 -8.14
N GLN A 200 13.98 -10.90 -7.90
CA GLN A 200 13.24 -10.51 -6.71
C GLN A 200 11.82 -11.11 -6.71
N ALA A 201 11.15 -11.09 -7.87
CA ALA A 201 9.83 -11.69 -8.02
C ALA A 201 9.85 -13.21 -7.80
N ASP A 202 10.87 -13.92 -8.31
CA ASP A 202 11.07 -15.37 -8.11
C ASP A 202 11.21 -15.68 -6.61
N LYS A 203 12.13 -15.01 -5.92
CA LYS A 203 12.37 -15.21 -4.48
C LYS A 203 11.15 -14.92 -3.61
N ILE A 204 10.41 -13.85 -3.92
CA ILE A 204 9.17 -13.54 -3.21
C ILE A 204 8.15 -14.63 -3.49
N MET A 205 7.94 -15.00 -4.75
CA MET A 205 7.00 -16.06 -5.13
C MET A 205 7.33 -17.38 -4.46
N GLU A 206 8.59 -17.74 -4.31
CA GLU A 206 9.05 -18.93 -3.56
C GLU A 206 8.55 -18.94 -2.11
N GLY A 207 8.62 -17.80 -1.43
CA GLY A 207 8.22 -17.66 -0.02
C GLY A 207 6.71 -17.66 0.24
N LEU A 208 5.89 -17.48 -0.78
CA LEU A 208 4.42 -17.32 -0.65
C LEU A 208 3.69 -18.66 -0.47
N THR A 209 4.03 -19.45 0.53
CA THR A 209 3.51 -20.81 0.74
C THR A 209 2.10 -20.86 1.36
N THR A 210 1.61 -19.77 1.94
CA THR A 210 0.38 -19.72 2.77
C THR A 210 -0.77 -18.92 2.18
N LEU A 211 -0.74 -18.64 0.87
CA LEU A 211 -1.79 -17.87 0.20
C LEU A 211 -3.14 -18.60 0.20
N SER A 212 -4.23 -17.86 0.40
CA SER A 212 -5.60 -18.35 0.32
C SER A 212 -6.02 -18.59 -1.14
N PRO A 213 -6.31 -19.84 -1.56
CA PRO A 213 -6.74 -20.12 -2.92
C PRO A 213 -8.03 -19.39 -3.31
N ARG A 214 -8.98 -19.28 -2.36
CA ARG A 214 -10.27 -18.61 -2.59
C ARG A 214 -10.08 -17.12 -2.88
N ARG A 215 -9.22 -16.44 -2.11
CA ARG A 215 -8.93 -15.01 -2.32
C ARG A 215 -8.15 -14.80 -3.62
N LEU A 216 -7.14 -15.63 -3.89
CA LEU A 216 -6.38 -15.61 -5.14
C LEU A 216 -7.27 -15.81 -6.36
N GLN A 217 -8.16 -16.81 -6.37
CA GLN A 217 -9.06 -17.07 -7.49
C GLN A 217 -9.93 -15.85 -7.80
N LYS A 218 -10.52 -15.23 -6.77
CA LYS A 218 -11.32 -14.00 -6.92
C LYS A 218 -10.50 -12.87 -7.54
N LEU A 219 -9.30 -12.62 -7.00
CA LEU A 219 -8.39 -11.57 -7.49
C LEU A 219 -7.90 -11.81 -8.91
N LEU A 220 -7.60 -13.05 -9.30
CA LEU A 220 -7.17 -13.41 -10.65
C LEU A 220 -8.29 -13.26 -11.69
N LEU A 221 -9.54 -13.54 -11.31
CA LEU A 221 -10.71 -13.29 -12.15
C LEU A 221 -10.94 -11.79 -12.33
N ASP A 222 -10.77 -11.00 -11.26
CA ASP A 222 -11.00 -9.56 -11.28
C ASP A 222 -9.86 -8.76 -11.92
N CYS A 223 -8.62 -9.29 -11.91
CA CYS A 223 -7.46 -8.66 -12.50
C CYS A 223 -7.65 -8.40 -14.01
N LYS A 224 -7.27 -7.21 -14.49
CA LYS A 224 -7.34 -6.78 -15.90
C LYS A 224 -6.09 -7.14 -16.68
N SER A 225 -4.95 -7.23 -16.01
CA SER A 225 -3.64 -7.37 -16.64
C SER A 225 -3.35 -8.83 -17.02
N ILE A 226 -3.41 -9.13 -18.33
CA ILE A 226 -2.99 -10.43 -18.87
C ILE A 226 -1.53 -10.73 -18.53
N LYS A 227 -0.68 -9.69 -18.50
CA LYS A 227 0.73 -9.80 -18.10
C LYS A 227 0.84 -10.37 -16.69
N VAL A 228 0.16 -9.76 -15.73
CA VAL A 228 0.21 -10.16 -14.31
C VAL A 228 -0.32 -11.58 -14.12
N LYS A 229 -1.43 -11.94 -14.75
CA LYS A 229 -1.99 -13.30 -14.64
C LYS A 229 -1.01 -14.36 -15.14
N ARG A 230 -0.36 -14.11 -16.29
CA ARG A 230 0.64 -15.03 -16.85
C ARG A 230 1.88 -15.14 -15.98
N LEU A 231 2.42 -14.01 -15.53
CA LEU A 231 3.55 -13.98 -14.60
C LEU A 231 3.24 -14.74 -13.31
N PHE A 232 2.05 -14.51 -12.74
CA PHE A 232 1.61 -15.20 -11.53
C PHE A 232 1.61 -16.72 -11.70
N PHE A 233 0.98 -17.22 -12.76
CA PHE A 233 0.94 -18.67 -12.99
C PHE A 233 2.30 -19.26 -13.39
N PHE A 234 3.13 -18.52 -14.12
CA PHE A 234 4.50 -18.92 -14.44
C PHE A 234 5.30 -19.17 -13.16
N PHE A 235 5.34 -18.20 -12.24
CA PHE A 235 6.06 -18.35 -10.98
C PHE A 235 5.39 -19.37 -10.04
N ALA A 236 4.04 -19.41 -9.99
CA ALA A 236 3.33 -20.35 -9.13
C ALA A 236 3.57 -21.82 -9.52
N ASP A 237 3.60 -22.12 -10.82
CA ASP A 237 3.92 -23.46 -11.32
C ASP A 237 5.40 -23.80 -11.11
N ARG A 238 6.29 -22.83 -11.30
CA ARG A 238 7.73 -22.98 -11.08
C ARG A 238 8.08 -23.42 -9.66
N HIS A 239 7.43 -22.83 -8.64
CA HIS A 239 7.67 -23.21 -7.23
C HIS A 239 6.75 -24.33 -6.72
N ASN A 240 5.83 -24.84 -7.56
CA ASN A 240 4.93 -25.96 -7.24
C ASN A 240 4.19 -25.82 -5.88
N HIS A 241 3.65 -24.63 -5.63
CA HIS A 241 2.94 -24.34 -4.39
C HIS A 241 1.73 -25.26 -4.15
N GLN A 242 1.46 -25.67 -2.90
CA GLN A 242 0.31 -26.54 -2.61
C GLN A 242 -1.02 -25.86 -2.93
N TRP A 243 -1.17 -24.57 -2.62
CA TRP A 243 -2.38 -23.80 -2.91
C TRP A 243 -2.68 -23.69 -4.41
N ARG A 244 -1.68 -23.88 -5.30
CA ARG A 244 -1.83 -23.78 -6.75
C ARG A 244 -2.77 -24.84 -7.33
N LYS A 245 -2.83 -26.01 -6.71
CA LYS A 245 -3.71 -27.13 -7.08
C LYS A 245 -5.20 -26.80 -6.89
N HIS A 246 -5.50 -25.82 -6.03
CA HIS A 246 -6.85 -25.38 -5.73
C HIS A 246 -7.31 -24.19 -6.61
N LEU A 247 -6.47 -23.72 -7.52
CA LEU A 247 -6.82 -22.66 -8.46
C LEU A 247 -7.33 -23.25 -9.79
N ASN A 248 -8.46 -22.75 -10.26
CA ASN A 248 -8.97 -23.03 -11.59
C ASN A 248 -8.33 -22.06 -12.60
N LYS A 249 -7.29 -22.55 -13.28
CA LYS A 249 -6.57 -21.82 -14.35
C LYS A 249 -7.46 -21.56 -15.57
N GLU A 250 -8.34 -22.48 -15.94
CA GLU A 250 -9.19 -22.38 -17.13
C GLU A 250 -10.22 -21.25 -17.02
N ALA A 251 -10.67 -20.96 -15.80
CA ALA A 251 -11.55 -19.82 -15.54
C ALA A 251 -10.84 -18.46 -15.71
N VAL A 252 -9.50 -18.44 -15.70
CA VAL A 252 -8.72 -17.19 -15.77
C VAL A 252 -8.31 -16.91 -17.21
N ASN A 253 -8.77 -15.79 -17.76
CA ASN A 253 -8.35 -15.35 -19.09
C ASN A 253 -6.85 -14.98 -19.10
N LEU A 254 -6.04 -15.83 -19.75
CA LEU A 254 -4.61 -15.62 -19.97
C LEU A 254 -4.32 -14.99 -21.34
N GLY A 255 -5.31 -14.75 -22.20
CA GLY A 255 -5.10 -14.24 -23.56
C GLY A 255 -4.25 -15.16 -24.45
N THR A 256 -4.13 -14.81 -25.73
CA THR A 256 -3.61 -15.73 -26.77
C THR A 256 -2.31 -15.27 -27.43
N GLY A 257 -1.96 -13.98 -27.36
CA GLY A 257 -0.77 -13.44 -28.02
C GLY A 257 0.54 -13.66 -27.24
N LYS A 258 1.67 -13.75 -27.93
CA LYS A 258 3.01 -13.74 -27.31
C LYS A 258 3.30 -12.36 -26.72
N ARG A 259 3.96 -12.31 -25.56
CA ARG A 259 4.33 -11.07 -24.88
C ARG A 259 5.81 -11.09 -24.53
N MET A 260 6.59 -10.24 -25.20
CA MET A 260 8.00 -10.06 -24.87
C MET A 260 8.11 -9.15 -23.64
N LEU A 261 8.43 -9.71 -22.47
CA LEU A 261 8.63 -8.92 -21.25
C LEU A 261 10.09 -8.46 -21.11
N VAL A 262 11.04 -9.27 -21.58
CA VAL A 262 12.48 -8.97 -21.55
C VAL A 262 13.08 -9.23 -22.93
N GLN A 263 13.90 -8.32 -23.43
CA GLN A 263 14.65 -8.51 -24.68
C GLN A 263 15.76 -9.56 -24.47
N GLY A 264 15.90 -10.49 -25.42
CA GLY A 264 16.89 -11.56 -25.32
C GLY A 264 16.57 -12.66 -24.30
N GLY A 265 15.38 -12.64 -23.70
CA GLY A 265 14.93 -13.74 -22.83
C GLY A 265 14.39 -14.94 -23.62
N ARG A 266 14.09 -16.02 -22.91
CA ARG A 266 13.48 -17.24 -23.45
C ARG A 266 11.96 -17.19 -23.37
N LEU A 267 11.29 -17.59 -24.46
CA LEU A 267 9.82 -17.71 -24.49
C LEU A 267 9.37 -18.94 -23.69
N ASP A 268 8.52 -18.72 -22.70
CA ASP A 268 7.76 -19.80 -22.06
C ASP A 268 6.58 -20.20 -22.98
N PRO A 269 6.51 -21.45 -23.45
CA PRO A 269 5.47 -21.90 -24.38
C PRO A 269 4.09 -22.05 -23.72
N THR A 270 4.03 -22.21 -22.40
CA THR A 270 2.78 -22.42 -21.64
C THR A 270 2.06 -21.10 -21.40
N TYR A 271 2.80 -20.06 -21.04
CA TYR A 271 2.29 -18.74 -20.65
C TYR A 271 2.50 -17.67 -21.73
N LEU A 272 3.22 -18.00 -22.80
CA LEU A 272 3.47 -17.13 -23.95
C LEU A 272 4.09 -15.78 -23.51
N ILE A 273 5.01 -15.83 -22.56
CA ILE A 273 5.78 -14.69 -22.06
C ILE A 273 7.27 -14.94 -22.24
N THR A 274 8.02 -13.91 -22.62
CA THR A 274 9.48 -13.97 -22.61
C THR A 274 9.98 -13.63 -21.23
N VAL A 275 10.75 -14.53 -20.61
CA VAL A 275 11.35 -14.36 -19.28
C VAL A 275 12.87 -14.51 -19.39
N PRO A 276 13.64 -13.97 -18.43
CA PRO A 276 15.10 -14.13 -18.41
C PRO A 276 15.57 -15.60 -18.45
N GLU A 277 16.69 -15.88 -19.13
CA GLU A 277 17.19 -17.25 -19.33
C GLU A 277 17.71 -17.89 -18.03
N ASP A 278 18.24 -17.09 -17.12
CA ASP A 278 18.74 -17.50 -15.80
C ASP A 278 17.66 -18.17 -14.94
N LEU A 279 16.39 -17.85 -15.15
CA LEU A 279 15.29 -18.57 -14.49
C LEU A 279 15.24 -20.04 -14.91
N TYR A 280 15.72 -20.41 -16.10
CA TYR A 280 15.79 -21.82 -16.50
C TYR A 280 17.08 -22.52 -16.08
N ALA A 281 18.07 -21.80 -15.58
CA ALA A 281 19.40 -22.35 -15.28
C ALA A 281 19.45 -23.21 -13.99
N GLY A 282 18.35 -23.28 -13.22
CA GLY A 282 18.23 -24.06 -11.98
C GLY A 282 17.08 -25.08 -11.97
N GLN A 283 16.53 -25.42 -13.13
CA GLN A 283 15.51 -26.48 -13.28
C GLN A 283 16.13 -27.83 -13.64
#